data_AF-A0A133MM35-F1
#
_entry.id   AF-A0A133MM35-F1
#
_cell.length_a   1.000
_cell.length_b   1.000
_cell.length_c   1.000
_cell.angle_alpha   90.00
_cell.angle_beta   90.00
_cell.angle_gamma   90.00
#
_symmetry.space_group_name_H-M   'P 1'
#
loop_
_entity.id
_entity.type
_entity.pdbx_description
1 polymer ?
#
loop_
_entity_poly.entity_id
_entity_poly.type
_entity_poly.pdbx_seq_one_letter_code
_entity_poly.pdbx_strand_id
1 'polypeptide(L)'
;IYLKNIDRNKLIPLNIKNKFIYNNKFKKIYMKDATMEFIVISNNNGLIKTKVKLGGVVRKEKGCNLPNLDRKNWGVSEKDLEDIKFAIDNKVDIIDYSYCSYMEECREFKNIVFRNLKSNQVIPKLWGKIETNEGINNIKEVAKELDGIVIARGDLTAEIGILNVPIVQEKILYALKNENKSIIVATNVLSSIRNKQNKPTINELNDIYHFIRCGVTGFMLTGETSTGANEEYVVTTLKNSIKYYERVLSKIKKRSKRV
;
A
#
# COMPACT_ATOMS: atom_id res chain seq x y z
N ILE A 1 31.07 5.88 -19.37
CA ILE A 1 32.13 6.90 -19.12
C ILE A 1 31.88 7.66 -17.82
N TYR A 2 30.67 8.19 -17.57
CA TYR A 2 30.32 8.93 -16.34
C TYR A 2 30.49 8.21 -14.99
N LEU A 3 30.39 6.89 -14.93
CA LEU A 3 30.50 6.13 -13.67
C LEU A 3 31.94 5.85 -13.21
N LYS A 4 32.97 6.09 -14.05
CA LYS A 4 34.37 5.71 -13.73
C LYS A 4 34.96 6.47 -12.54
N ASN A 5 34.44 7.67 -12.25
CA ASN A 5 34.96 8.55 -11.19
C ASN A 5 34.02 8.66 -9.97
N ILE A 6 32.96 7.85 -9.90
CA ILE A 6 32.02 7.86 -8.78
C ILE A 6 32.37 6.70 -7.84
N ASP A 7 32.54 7.03 -6.56
CA ASP A 7 32.65 6.04 -5.49
C ASP A 7 31.45 5.08 -5.54
N ARG A 8 31.72 3.80 -5.83
CA ARG A 8 30.69 2.76 -5.99
C ARG A 8 29.86 2.59 -4.73
N ASN A 9 30.41 2.88 -3.55
CA ASN A 9 29.67 2.81 -2.28
C ASN A 9 28.59 3.90 -2.17
N LYS A 10 28.64 4.93 -3.03
CA LYS A 10 27.65 6.01 -3.11
C LYS A 10 26.65 5.82 -4.26
N LEU A 11 26.74 4.71 -5.00
CA LEU A 11 25.82 4.37 -6.07
C LEU A 11 24.79 3.36 -5.56
N ILE A 12 23.52 3.74 -5.65
CA ILE A 12 22.40 2.86 -5.30
C ILE A 12 21.59 2.63 -6.58
N PRO A 13 21.55 1.40 -7.13
CA PRO A 13 20.69 1.09 -8.26
C PRO A 13 19.22 1.14 -7.81
N LEU A 14 18.39 1.82 -8.60
CA LEU A 14 16.94 1.91 -8.34
C LEU A 14 16.20 0.86 -9.17
N ASN A 15 15.08 0.37 -8.65
CA ASN A 15 14.17 -0.55 -9.34
C ASN A 15 13.21 0.16 -10.31
N ILE A 16 13.56 1.36 -10.79
CA ILE A 16 12.73 2.21 -11.65
C ILE A 16 13.43 2.37 -12.99
N LYS A 17 12.72 2.08 -14.09
CA LYS A 17 13.26 2.22 -15.44
C LYS A 17 13.57 3.69 -15.75
N ASN A 18 14.72 3.95 -16.38
CA ASN A 18 15.19 5.31 -16.67
C ASN A 18 14.15 6.18 -17.41
N LYS A 19 13.32 5.59 -18.30
CA LYS A 19 12.26 6.29 -19.04
C LYS A 19 11.29 7.06 -18.13
N PHE A 20 11.04 6.57 -16.92
CA PHE A 20 10.16 7.22 -15.94
C PHE A 20 10.86 8.33 -15.15
N ILE A 21 12.19 8.29 -15.12
CA ILE A 21 13.03 9.25 -14.40
C ILE A 21 13.33 10.48 -15.27
N TYR A 22 13.54 10.31 -16.57
CA TYR A 22 14.03 11.39 -17.46
C TYR A 22 13.14 12.64 -17.50
N ASN A 23 11.82 12.49 -17.37
CA ASN A 23 10.86 13.57 -17.58
C ASN A 23 10.12 14.04 -16.31
N ASN A 24 10.44 13.50 -15.13
CA ASN A 24 9.68 13.79 -13.92
C ASN A 24 10.42 14.71 -12.93
N LYS A 25 9.69 15.71 -12.41
CA LYS A 25 10.19 16.77 -11.51
C LYS A 25 10.05 16.41 -10.03
N PHE A 26 10.41 15.19 -9.64
CA PHE A 26 10.39 14.81 -8.22
C PHE A 26 11.55 15.51 -7.49
N LYS A 27 11.25 16.08 -6.31
CA LYS A 27 12.24 16.81 -5.49
C LYS A 27 12.87 15.94 -4.42
N LYS A 28 12.27 14.79 -4.14
CA LYS A 28 12.66 13.89 -3.05
C LYS A 28 12.61 12.45 -3.50
N ILE A 29 13.44 11.64 -2.89
CA ILE A 29 13.39 10.17 -2.96
C ILE A 29 13.31 9.67 -1.53
N TYR A 30 12.41 8.72 -1.33
CA TYR A 30 12.26 8.01 -0.07
C TYR A 30 12.68 6.55 -0.23
N MET A 31 13.24 5.97 0.82
CA MET A 31 13.55 4.54 0.88
C MET A 31 13.14 3.99 2.24
N LYS A 32 12.86 2.67 2.27
CA LYS A 32 12.50 1.94 3.49
C LYS A 32 11.32 2.61 4.21
N ASP A 33 10.15 2.59 3.59
CA ASP A 33 8.89 3.10 4.18
C ASP A 33 9.00 4.57 4.64
N ALA A 34 9.63 5.41 3.81
CA ALA A 34 9.93 6.81 4.10
C ALA A 34 10.79 7.09 5.36
N THR A 35 11.44 6.08 5.93
CA THR A 35 12.39 6.28 7.05
C THR A 35 13.72 6.90 6.61
N MET A 36 14.03 6.87 5.31
CA MET A 36 15.15 7.60 4.70
C MET A 36 14.63 8.62 3.70
N GLU A 37 15.25 9.81 3.69
CA GLU A 37 14.87 10.94 2.83
C GLU A 37 16.10 11.50 2.13
N PHE A 38 16.03 11.60 0.81
CA PHE A 38 17.07 12.12 -0.06
C PHE A 38 16.50 13.28 -0.88
N ILE A 39 17.17 14.43 -0.83
CA ILE A 39 16.79 15.62 -1.59
C ILE A 39 17.48 15.58 -2.95
N VAL A 40 16.71 15.66 -4.03
CA VAL A 40 17.25 15.65 -5.39
C VAL A 40 17.96 16.97 -5.68
N ILE A 41 19.23 16.87 -6.10
CA ILE A 41 20.07 18.00 -6.53
C ILE A 41 20.03 18.13 -8.05
N SER A 42 20.19 17.02 -8.76
CA SER A 42 20.14 16.98 -10.22
C SER A 42 19.79 15.58 -10.72
N ASN A 43 19.25 15.50 -11.94
CA ASN A 43 18.90 14.25 -12.61
C ASN A 43 19.37 14.33 -14.06
N ASN A 44 20.43 13.60 -14.38
CA ASN A 44 21.07 13.63 -15.70
C ASN A 44 21.37 12.20 -16.15
N ASN A 45 20.98 11.84 -17.39
CA ASN A 45 21.38 10.57 -18.02
C ASN A 45 21.05 9.31 -17.19
N GLY A 46 19.92 9.31 -16.46
CA GLY A 46 19.50 8.19 -15.61
C GLY A 46 20.23 8.12 -14.26
N LEU A 47 21.04 9.12 -13.93
CA LEU A 47 21.70 9.27 -12.64
C LEU A 47 21.06 10.42 -11.87
N ILE A 48 20.58 10.10 -10.67
CA ILE A 48 19.98 11.08 -9.76
C ILE A 48 21.00 11.39 -8.67
N LYS A 49 21.48 12.62 -8.64
CA LYS A 49 22.34 13.12 -7.57
C LYS A 49 21.48 13.65 -6.44
N THR A 50 21.73 13.19 -5.21
CA THR A 50 20.95 13.58 -4.04
C THR A 50 21.81 14.05 -2.87
N LYS A 51 21.23 14.90 -2.01
CA LYS A 51 21.73 15.17 -0.65
C LYS A 51 20.96 14.30 0.35
N VAL A 52 21.65 13.54 1.19
CA VAL A 52 21.02 12.80 2.28
C VAL A 52 20.47 13.79 3.30
N LYS A 53 19.17 13.71 3.60
CA LYS A 53 18.54 14.47 4.68
C LYS A 53 18.28 13.58 5.89
N LEU A 54 17.74 12.38 5.66
CA LEU A 54 17.60 11.34 6.68
C LEU A 54 18.27 10.07 6.14
N GLY A 55 19.37 9.66 6.79
CA GLY A 55 20.19 8.53 6.36
C GLY A 55 19.82 7.22 7.07
N GLY A 56 20.53 6.16 6.70
CA GLY A 56 20.42 4.86 7.34
C GLY A 56 21.11 3.76 6.53
N VAL A 57 20.88 2.51 6.91
CA VAL A 57 21.47 1.33 6.25
C VAL A 57 20.59 0.88 5.09
N VAL A 58 21.03 1.16 3.86
CA VAL A 58 20.40 0.64 2.64
C VAL A 58 20.90 -0.78 2.40
N ARG A 59 19.97 -1.73 2.27
CA ARG A 59 20.26 -3.13 1.93
C ARG A 59 19.85 -3.40 0.48
N LYS A 60 20.29 -4.54 -0.07
CA LYS A 60 19.89 -4.99 -1.40
C LYS A 60 18.35 -5.08 -1.49
N GLU A 61 17.82 -4.83 -2.70
CA GLU A 61 16.40 -4.99 -3.05
C GLU A 61 15.43 -4.12 -2.22
N LYS A 62 15.92 -3.04 -1.62
CA LYS A 62 15.05 -2.04 -1.02
C LYS A 62 14.42 -1.17 -2.11
N GLY A 63 13.09 -1.16 -2.13
CA GLY A 63 12.32 -0.28 -2.98
C GLY A 63 12.56 1.19 -2.63
N CYS A 64 12.22 2.05 -3.59
CA CYS A 64 12.24 3.48 -3.43
C CYS A 64 10.90 4.08 -3.85
N ASN A 65 10.53 5.19 -3.22
CA ASN A 65 9.32 5.94 -3.53
C ASN A 65 9.72 7.32 -4.04
N LEU A 66 9.20 7.68 -5.19
CA LEU A 66 9.39 8.97 -5.84
C LEU A 66 8.02 9.67 -5.88
N PRO A 67 7.78 10.66 -4.99
CA PRO A 67 6.50 11.35 -4.92
C PRO A 67 6.16 12.06 -6.23
N ASN A 68 4.90 11.97 -6.65
CA ASN A 68 4.36 12.58 -7.88
C ASN A 68 5.03 12.08 -9.17
N LEU A 69 5.57 10.86 -9.13
CA LEU A 69 6.02 10.19 -10.34
C LEU A 69 4.78 9.79 -11.15
N ASP A 70 4.68 10.29 -12.39
CA ASP A 70 3.63 9.82 -13.30
C ASP A 70 3.87 8.34 -13.63
N ARG A 71 2.95 7.50 -13.15
CA ARG A 71 2.97 6.05 -13.30
C ARG A 71 2.09 5.56 -14.44
N LYS A 72 1.51 6.47 -15.23
CA LYS A 72 0.70 6.09 -16.38
C LYS A 72 1.48 5.20 -17.32
N ASN A 73 0.87 4.08 -17.72
CA ASN A 73 1.46 3.06 -18.59
C ASN A 73 2.62 2.28 -17.92
N TRP A 74 2.69 2.22 -16.60
CA TRP A 74 3.55 1.23 -15.93
C TRP A 74 3.03 -0.17 -16.20
N GLY A 75 1.71 -0.34 -16.08
CA GLY A 75 1.01 -1.58 -16.37
C GLY A 75 1.55 -2.78 -15.59
N VAL A 76 1.11 -3.98 -16.00
CA VAL A 76 1.61 -5.25 -15.48
C VAL A 76 2.99 -5.52 -16.07
N SER A 77 4.00 -5.71 -15.23
CA SER A 77 5.35 -6.08 -15.68
C SER A 77 5.43 -7.56 -16.08
N GLU A 78 6.53 -7.95 -16.74
CA GLU A 78 6.81 -9.36 -17.06
C GLU A 78 6.84 -10.23 -15.80
N LYS A 79 7.44 -9.71 -14.72
CA LYS A 79 7.47 -10.39 -13.42
C LYS A 79 6.05 -10.51 -12.83
N ASP A 80 5.25 -9.45 -12.90
CA ASP A 80 3.86 -9.50 -12.40
C ASP A 80 3.03 -10.53 -13.18
N LEU A 81 3.27 -10.67 -14.49
CA LEU A 81 2.61 -11.69 -15.30
C LEU A 81 2.99 -13.12 -14.87
N GLU A 82 4.25 -13.35 -14.53
CA GLU A 82 4.71 -14.63 -13.96
C GLU A 82 4.05 -14.91 -12.60
N ASP A 83 4.00 -13.90 -11.72
CA ASP A 83 3.36 -14.00 -10.40
C ASP A 83 1.84 -14.25 -10.53
N ILE A 84 1.16 -13.63 -11.50
CA ILE A 84 -0.27 -13.87 -11.79
C ILE A 84 -0.50 -15.31 -12.22
N LYS A 85 0.34 -15.86 -13.11
CA LYS A 85 0.24 -17.27 -13.53
C LYS A 85 0.45 -18.21 -12.36
N PHE A 86 1.48 -17.94 -11.54
CA PHE A 86 1.72 -18.69 -10.31
C PHE A 86 0.52 -18.65 -9.37
N ALA A 87 -0.08 -17.47 -9.15
CA ALA A 87 -1.26 -17.29 -8.31
C ALA A 87 -2.47 -18.10 -8.81
N ILE A 88 -2.71 -18.06 -10.13
CA ILE A 88 -3.79 -18.83 -10.79
C ILE A 88 -3.56 -20.33 -10.64
N ASP A 89 -2.35 -20.83 -10.91
CA ASP A 89 -2.02 -22.25 -10.81
C ASP A 89 -2.14 -22.77 -9.37
N ASN A 90 -1.90 -21.91 -8.38
CA ASN A 90 -2.06 -22.22 -6.95
C ASN A 90 -3.46 -21.91 -6.40
N LYS A 91 -4.42 -21.49 -7.24
CA LYS A 91 -5.82 -21.23 -6.85
C LYS A 91 -5.94 -20.26 -5.66
N VAL A 92 -5.15 -19.18 -5.65
CA VAL A 92 -5.25 -18.17 -4.58
C VAL A 92 -6.64 -17.53 -4.59
N ASP A 93 -7.12 -17.10 -3.42
CA ASP A 93 -8.44 -16.48 -3.29
C ASP A 93 -8.46 -15.01 -3.75
N ILE A 94 -7.33 -14.30 -3.61
CA ILE A 94 -7.23 -12.86 -3.86
C ILE A 94 -5.88 -12.56 -4.52
N ILE A 95 -5.90 -11.73 -5.56
CA ILE A 95 -4.69 -11.10 -6.14
C ILE A 95 -4.80 -9.60 -5.89
N ASP A 96 -3.78 -9.03 -5.24
CA ASP A 96 -3.74 -7.61 -4.86
C ASP A 96 -2.75 -6.83 -5.74
N TYR A 97 -3.27 -5.99 -6.63
CA TYR A 97 -2.48 -5.25 -7.61
C TYR A 97 -1.91 -3.96 -7.00
N SER A 98 -0.59 -3.76 -7.13
CA SER A 98 0.10 -2.62 -6.53
C SER A 98 0.01 -1.37 -7.42
N TYR A 99 0.12 -0.19 -6.78
CA TYR A 99 0.12 1.13 -7.41
C TYR A 99 -1.10 1.41 -8.31
N CYS A 100 -2.29 0.91 -7.93
CA CYS A 100 -3.54 1.15 -8.65
C CYS A 100 -3.83 2.65 -8.78
N SER A 101 -3.70 3.18 -9.99
CA SER A 101 -3.75 4.63 -10.25
C SER A 101 -4.81 5.02 -11.28
N TYR A 102 -5.06 4.18 -12.28
CA TYR A 102 -5.99 4.47 -13.39
C TYR A 102 -6.94 3.31 -13.65
N MET A 103 -8.15 3.63 -14.11
CA MET A 103 -9.19 2.66 -14.43
C MET A 103 -8.73 1.70 -15.53
N GLU A 104 -8.09 2.23 -16.58
CA GLU A 104 -7.63 1.46 -17.73
C GLU A 104 -6.58 0.41 -17.32
N GLU A 105 -5.69 0.76 -16.39
CA GLU A 105 -4.68 -0.16 -15.86
C GLU A 105 -5.31 -1.27 -15.04
N CYS A 106 -6.31 -0.95 -14.21
CA CYS A 106 -7.04 -1.95 -13.42
C CYS A 106 -7.85 -2.89 -14.33
N ARG A 107 -8.45 -2.35 -15.40
CA ARG A 107 -9.15 -3.14 -16.41
C ARG A 107 -8.20 -4.06 -17.16
N GLU A 108 -7.01 -3.59 -17.53
CA GLU A 108 -6.03 -4.45 -18.20
C GLU A 108 -5.49 -5.52 -17.27
N PHE A 109 -5.20 -5.20 -16.00
CA PHE A 109 -4.88 -6.20 -14.98
C PHE A 109 -5.94 -7.31 -14.91
N LYS A 110 -7.22 -6.92 -14.82
CA LYS A 110 -8.35 -7.86 -14.83
C LYS A 110 -8.40 -8.72 -16.08
N ASN A 111 -8.21 -8.12 -17.26
CA ASN A 111 -8.16 -8.84 -18.53
C ASN A 111 -7.00 -9.84 -18.57
N ILE A 112 -5.83 -9.46 -18.07
CA ILE A 112 -4.66 -10.33 -18.01
C ILE A 112 -4.94 -11.55 -17.13
N VAL A 113 -5.54 -11.36 -15.95
CA VAL A 113 -5.94 -12.47 -15.08
C VAL A 113 -6.90 -13.40 -15.84
N PHE A 114 -7.96 -12.85 -16.45
CA PHE A 114 -8.95 -13.65 -17.17
C PHE A 114 -8.38 -14.42 -18.37
N ARG A 115 -7.46 -13.83 -19.13
CA ARG A 115 -6.80 -14.49 -20.27
C ARG A 115 -5.88 -15.64 -19.83
N ASN A 116 -5.37 -15.62 -18.60
CA ASN A 116 -4.49 -16.66 -18.07
C ASN A 116 -5.24 -17.75 -17.28
N LEU A 117 -6.53 -17.59 -17.03
CA LEU A 117 -7.36 -18.64 -16.43
C LEU A 117 -7.59 -19.79 -17.42
N LYS A 118 -7.45 -21.01 -16.92
CA LYS A 118 -7.81 -22.25 -17.62
C LYS A 118 -9.30 -22.57 -17.38
N SER A 119 -9.89 -23.33 -18.29
CA SER A 119 -11.27 -23.81 -18.14
C SER A 119 -11.45 -24.50 -16.77
N ASN A 120 -12.50 -24.14 -16.04
CA ASN A 120 -12.86 -24.63 -14.70
C ASN A 120 -12.01 -24.11 -13.51
N GLN A 121 -11.16 -23.10 -13.69
CA GLN A 121 -10.52 -22.44 -12.54
C GLN A 121 -11.45 -21.41 -11.89
N VAL A 122 -11.40 -21.34 -10.56
CA VAL A 122 -12.09 -20.29 -9.79
C VAL A 122 -11.40 -18.97 -10.06
N ILE A 123 -12.21 -17.93 -10.32
CA ILE A 123 -11.70 -16.57 -10.52
C ILE A 123 -11.32 -15.99 -9.15
N PRO A 124 -10.05 -15.60 -8.92
CA PRO A 124 -9.66 -14.93 -7.69
C PRO A 124 -10.32 -13.55 -7.61
N LYS A 125 -10.56 -13.06 -6.40
CA LYS A 125 -10.95 -11.66 -6.21
C LYS A 125 -9.78 -10.76 -6.59
N LEU A 126 -10.09 -9.67 -7.26
CA LEU A 126 -9.11 -8.71 -7.74
C LEU A 126 -9.13 -7.47 -6.86
N TRP A 127 -8.09 -7.29 -6.07
CA TRP A 127 -7.95 -6.14 -5.18
C TRP A 127 -6.91 -5.17 -5.74
N GLY A 128 -6.97 -3.92 -5.28
CA GLY A 128 -6.01 -2.90 -5.68
C GLY A 128 -5.53 -2.04 -4.53
N LYS A 129 -4.22 -1.80 -4.48
CA LYS A 129 -3.56 -0.97 -3.47
C LYS A 129 -3.54 0.47 -3.90
N ILE A 130 -4.17 1.31 -3.07
CA ILE A 130 -4.19 2.76 -3.24
C ILE A 130 -2.95 3.34 -2.54
N GLU A 131 -1.96 3.68 -3.35
CA GLU A 131 -0.59 4.02 -2.93
C GLU A 131 -0.09 5.37 -3.50
N THR A 132 -0.87 5.97 -4.40
CA THR A 132 -0.46 7.09 -5.25
C THR A 132 -1.47 8.23 -5.19
N ASN A 133 -1.03 9.46 -5.49
CA ASN A 133 -1.94 10.61 -5.64
C ASN A 133 -3.00 10.37 -6.72
N GLU A 134 -2.59 9.76 -7.82
CA GLU A 134 -3.44 9.40 -8.95
C GLU A 134 -4.54 8.42 -8.50
N GLY A 135 -4.18 7.36 -7.76
CA GLY A 135 -5.12 6.38 -7.22
C GLY A 135 -6.11 6.99 -6.24
N ILE A 136 -5.68 7.96 -5.43
CA ILE A 136 -6.57 8.72 -4.55
C ILE A 136 -7.57 9.54 -5.37
N ASN A 137 -7.09 10.29 -6.36
CA ASN A 137 -7.92 11.18 -7.18
C ASN A 137 -8.92 10.39 -8.04
N ASN A 138 -8.52 9.21 -8.51
CA ASN A 138 -9.31 8.35 -9.39
C ASN A 138 -10.05 7.23 -8.63
N ILE A 139 -10.12 7.32 -7.30
CA ILE A 139 -10.54 6.20 -6.43
C ILE A 139 -11.86 5.55 -6.84
N LYS A 140 -12.86 6.35 -7.25
CA LYS A 140 -14.17 5.83 -7.68
C LYS A 140 -14.07 5.00 -8.96
N GLU A 141 -13.34 5.48 -9.96
CA GLU A 141 -13.21 4.79 -11.24
C GLU A 141 -12.34 3.54 -11.11
N VAL A 142 -11.25 3.62 -10.35
CA VAL A 142 -10.38 2.47 -10.02
C VAL A 142 -11.18 1.39 -9.26
N ALA A 143 -11.94 1.78 -8.24
CA ALA A 143 -12.70 0.83 -7.42
C ALA A 143 -13.80 0.11 -8.22
N LYS A 144 -14.37 0.71 -9.27
CA LYS A 144 -15.38 0.05 -10.13
C LYS A 144 -14.85 -1.22 -10.78
N GLU A 145 -13.58 -1.25 -11.17
CA GLU A 145 -12.96 -2.37 -11.87
C GLU A 145 -12.54 -3.52 -10.94
N LEU A 146 -12.44 -3.27 -9.63
CA LEU A 146 -11.87 -4.17 -8.62
C LEU A 146 -12.92 -4.67 -7.62
N ASP A 147 -12.71 -5.85 -7.03
CA ASP A 147 -13.59 -6.42 -6.00
C ASP A 147 -13.36 -5.81 -4.61
N GLY A 148 -12.16 -5.26 -4.38
CA GLY A 148 -11.80 -4.61 -3.14
C GLY A 148 -10.62 -3.66 -3.30
N ILE A 149 -10.40 -2.84 -2.27
CA ILE A 149 -9.30 -1.89 -2.23
C ILE A 149 -8.52 -1.99 -0.91
N VAL A 150 -7.23 -1.71 -1.02
CA VAL A 150 -6.30 -1.67 0.11
C VAL A 150 -5.79 -0.25 0.27
N ILE A 151 -6.07 0.38 1.42
CA ILE A 151 -5.47 1.66 1.78
C ILE A 151 -4.07 1.38 2.34
N ALA A 152 -3.06 1.50 1.49
CA ALA A 152 -1.67 1.15 1.81
C ALA A 152 -0.91 2.36 2.39
N ARG A 153 -1.03 2.55 3.71
CA ARG A 153 -0.55 3.76 4.40
C ARG A 153 0.96 3.96 4.36
N GLY A 154 1.74 2.90 4.17
CA GLY A 154 3.21 2.97 4.06
C GLY A 154 3.64 3.77 2.84
N ASP A 155 3.29 3.28 1.64
CA ASP A 155 3.58 3.97 0.38
C ASP A 155 2.89 5.35 0.32
N LEU A 156 1.66 5.48 0.81
CA LEU A 156 0.99 6.78 0.91
C LEU A 156 1.77 7.77 1.77
N THR A 157 2.39 7.34 2.87
CA THR A 157 3.22 8.23 3.69
C THR A 157 4.40 8.78 2.89
N ALA A 158 5.02 7.94 2.06
CA ALA A 158 6.10 8.38 1.18
C ALA A 158 5.59 9.31 0.06
N GLU A 159 4.42 9.02 -0.51
CA GLU A 159 3.85 9.75 -1.65
C GLU A 159 3.30 11.14 -1.25
N ILE A 160 2.45 11.20 -0.22
CA ILE A 160 1.69 12.40 0.14
C ILE A 160 2.14 13.02 1.46
N GLY A 161 3.07 12.38 2.17
CA GLY A 161 3.54 12.82 3.47
C GLY A 161 2.59 12.45 4.61
N ILE A 162 3.15 12.23 5.79
CA ILE A 162 2.43 11.71 6.97
C ILE A 162 1.23 12.57 7.40
N LEU A 163 1.28 13.89 7.21
CA LEU A 163 0.20 14.79 7.60
C LEU A 163 -1.06 14.60 6.74
N ASN A 164 -0.89 14.19 5.47
CA ASN A 164 -2.01 14.04 4.54
C ASN A 164 -2.65 12.64 4.61
N VAL A 165 -1.94 11.63 5.10
CA VAL A 165 -2.45 10.25 5.16
C VAL A 165 -3.77 10.15 5.93
N PRO A 166 -3.93 10.71 7.15
CA PRO A 166 -5.20 10.65 7.89
C PRO A 166 -6.36 11.35 7.16
N ILE A 167 -6.07 12.43 6.42
CA ILE A 167 -7.08 13.18 5.66
C ILE A 167 -7.52 12.39 4.44
N VAL A 168 -6.57 11.80 3.72
CA VAL A 168 -6.83 11.07 2.47
C VAL A 168 -7.55 9.75 2.73
N GLN A 169 -7.16 8.99 3.76
CA GLN A 169 -7.86 7.75 4.10
C GLN A 169 -9.35 8.03 4.40
N GLU A 170 -9.67 9.13 5.09
CA GLU A 170 -11.06 9.53 5.36
C GLU A 170 -11.80 9.89 4.07
N LYS A 171 -11.15 10.64 3.16
CA LYS A 171 -11.71 10.94 1.84
C LYS A 171 -11.99 9.69 1.01
N ILE A 172 -11.09 8.71 1.02
CA ILE A 172 -11.28 7.42 0.32
C ILE A 172 -12.50 6.70 0.90
N LEU A 173 -12.58 6.57 2.23
CA LEU A 173 -13.69 5.89 2.90
C LEU A 173 -15.02 6.59 2.64
N TYR A 174 -15.04 7.91 2.66
CA TYR A 174 -16.23 8.68 2.33
C TYR A 174 -16.65 8.49 0.86
N ALA A 175 -15.69 8.53 -0.07
CA ALA A 175 -15.94 8.37 -1.49
C ALA A 175 -16.51 6.99 -1.83
N LEU A 176 -16.13 5.96 -1.08
CA LEU A 176 -16.54 4.57 -1.28
C LEU A 176 -17.65 4.10 -0.33
N LYS A 177 -18.18 4.98 0.54
CA LYS A 177 -19.14 4.61 1.59
C LYS A 177 -20.40 3.90 1.07
N ASN A 178 -20.87 4.29 -0.12
CA ASN A 178 -22.05 3.71 -0.75
C ASN A 178 -21.70 2.67 -1.83
N GLU A 179 -20.41 2.42 -2.04
CA GLU A 179 -19.92 1.39 -2.95
C GLU A 179 -19.89 0.07 -2.19
N ASN A 180 -20.46 -0.99 -2.74
CA ASN A 180 -20.42 -2.32 -2.12
C ASN A 180 -19.06 -2.99 -2.35
N LYS A 181 -17.99 -2.38 -1.83
CA LYS A 181 -16.60 -2.81 -2.01
C LYS A 181 -16.00 -3.25 -0.69
N SER A 182 -15.20 -4.31 -0.72
CA SER A 182 -14.35 -4.64 0.44
C SER A 182 -13.23 -3.61 0.55
N ILE A 183 -13.11 -2.98 1.71
CA ILE A 183 -12.06 -2.02 2.00
C ILE A 183 -11.22 -2.56 3.15
N ILE A 184 -9.91 -2.65 2.97
CA ILE A 184 -8.99 -2.95 4.06
C ILE A 184 -7.98 -1.83 4.28
N VAL A 185 -7.56 -1.67 5.52
CA VAL A 185 -6.48 -0.74 5.88
C VAL A 185 -5.21 -1.52 6.17
N ALA A 186 -4.11 -1.10 5.56
CA ALA A 186 -2.84 -1.80 5.63
C ALA A 186 -1.71 -0.91 6.14
N THR A 187 -0.70 -1.56 6.73
CA THR A 187 0.52 -0.94 7.29
C THR A 187 0.24 -0.07 8.51
N ASN A 188 1.12 -0.10 9.51
CA ASN A 188 1.00 0.70 10.74
C ASN A 188 -0.30 0.45 11.52
N VAL A 189 -0.83 -0.78 11.50
CA VAL A 189 -2.06 -1.11 12.23
C VAL A 189 -1.75 -1.32 13.72
N LEU A 190 -0.68 -2.06 14.01
CA LEU A 190 -0.20 -2.34 15.38
C LEU A 190 1.34 -2.24 15.43
N SER A 191 1.87 -1.16 14.85
CA SER A 191 3.31 -0.93 14.73
C SER A 191 4.05 -0.87 16.07
N SER A 192 3.38 -0.49 17.17
CA SER A 192 3.95 -0.52 18.51
C SER A 192 4.41 -1.94 18.92
N ILE A 193 3.58 -2.95 18.62
CA ILE A 193 3.84 -4.35 18.96
C ILE A 193 5.02 -4.88 18.15
N ARG A 194 5.10 -4.52 16.85
CA ARG A 194 6.27 -4.82 16.02
C ARG A 194 7.56 -4.27 16.64
N ASN A 195 7.50 -3.06 17.18
CA ASN A 195 8.63 -2.37 17.83
C ASN A 195 8.84 -2.79 19.29
N LYS A 196 8.43 -4.03 19.65
CA LYS A 196 8.66 -4.67 20.95
C LYS A 196 7.93 -4.01 22.12
N GLN A 197 6.84 -3.29 21.88
CA GLN A 197 5.92 -2.96 22.97
C GLN A 197 5.05 -4.18 23.29
N ASN A 198 4.88 -4.47 24.57
CA ASN A 198 4.09 -5.63 25.03
C ASN A 198 2.58 -5.40 24.96
N LYS A 199 2.12 -4.23 24.49
CA LYS A 199 0.70 -3.83 24.42
C LYS A 199 0.49 -2.84 23.27
N PRO A 200 -0.69 -2.84 22.63
CA PRO A 200 -1.07 -1.80 21.69
C PRO A 200 -1.24 -0.45 22.40
N THR A 201 -1.06 0.64 21.67
CA THR A 201 -1.32 1.99 22.16
C THR A 201 -2.81 2.33 22.08
N ILE A 202 -3.26 3.30 22.88
CA ILE A 202 -4.63 3.83 22.80
C ILE A 202 -4.93 4.39 21.40
N ASN A 203 -3.94 5.04 20.78
CA ASN A 203 -4.10 5.64 19.46
C ASN A 203 -4.32 4.59 18.37
N GLU A 204 -3.61 3.45 18.41
CA GLU A 204 -3.83 2.35 17.47
C GLU A 204 -5.21 1.71 17.66
N LEU A 205 -5.68 1.55 18.91
CA LEU A 205 -7.04 1.04 19.16
C LEU A 205 -8.11 2.03 18.69
N ASN A 206 -7.92 3.33 18.93
CA ASN A 206 -8.82 4.37 18.43
C ASN A 206 -8.91 4.37 16.91
N ASP A 207 -7.78 4.18 16.22
CA ASP A 207 -7.70 4.10 14.77
C ASP A 207 -8.45 2.87 14.23
N ILE A 208 -8.21 1.68 14.79
CA ILE A 208 -8.94 0.45 14.43
C ILE A 208 -10.45 0.64 14.61
N TYR A 209 -10.89 1.17 15.76
CA TYR A 209 -12.32 1.37 16.04
C TYR A 209 -12.94 2.46 15.17
N HIS A 210 -12.18 3.50 14.83
CA HIS A 210 -12.62 4.50 13.86
C HIS A 210 -12.87 3.85 12.50
N PHE A 211 -11.93 3.07 11.98
CA PHE A 211 -12.08 2.40 10.69
C PHE A 211 -13.25 1.43 10.63
N ILE A 212 -13.48 0.65 11.68
CA ILE A 212 -14.67 -0.23 11.78
C ILE A 212 -15.96 0.59 11.67
N ARG A 213 -16.04 1.75 12.34
CA ARG A 213 -17.22 2.63 12.23
C ARG A 213 -17.40 3.22 10.83
N CYS A 214 -16.29 3.46 10.13
CA CYS A 214 -16.29 3.98 8.77
C CYS A 214 -16.60 2.91 7.71
N GLY A 215 -16.83 1.65 8.11
CA GLY A 215 -17.21 0.57 7.20
C GLY A 215 -16.03 -0.18 6.58
N VAL A 216 -14.82 -0.03 7.12
CA VAL A 216 -13.68 -0.87 6.74
C VAL A 216 -14.00 -2.33 7.08
N THR A 217 -13.76 -3.22 6.11
CA THR A 217 -14.09 -4.65 6.17
C THR A 217 -12.98 -5.51 6.75
N GLY A 218 -11.77 -4.97 6.90
CA GLY A 218 -10.66 -5.71 7.48
C GLY A 218 -9.38 -4.88 7.59
N PHE A 219 -8.35 -5.52 8.14
CA PHE A 219 -7.03 -4.91 8.35
C PHE A 219 -5.95 -5.88 7.88
N MET A 220 -4.87 -5.34 7.33
CA MET A 220 -3.70 -6.11 6.92
C MET A 220 -2.49 -5.74 7.80
N LEU A 221 -2.04 -6.73 8.58
CA LEU A 221 -0.76 -6.69 9.28
C LEU A 221 0.35 -7.02 8.29
N THR A 222 1.43 -6.21 8.28
CA THR A 222 2.50 -6.34 7.29
C THR A 222 3.84 -6.63 7.98
N GLY A 223 4.57 -5.58 8.35
CA GLY A 223 5.83 -5.70 9.07
C GLY A 223 5.66 -6.32 10.45
N GLU A 224 4.47 -6.19 11.03
CA GLU A 224 4.11 -6.73 12.35
C GLU A 224 4.17 -8.25 12.41
N THR A 225 3.78 -8.95 11.33
CA THR A 225 3.77 -10.42 11.25
C THR A 225 4.91 -11.00 10.43
N SER A 226 5.53 -10.23 9.53
CA SER A 226 6.62 -10.74 8.67
C SER A 226 8.01 -10.57 9.27
N THR A 227 8.21 -9.53 10.09
CA THR A 227 9.52 -9.18 10.67
C THR A 227 9.44 -8.77 12.14
N GLY A 228 8.24 -8.84 12.73
CA GLY A 228 7.98 -8.45 14.10
C GLY A 228 8.49 -9.47 15.09
N ALA A 229 8.57 -9.07 16.36
CA ALA A 229 9.08 -9.95 17.42
C ALA A 229 8.06 -10.97 17.94
N ASN A 230 6.75 -10.75 17.71
CA ASN A 230 5.70 -11.60 18.26
C ASN A 230 4.45 -11.61 17.36
N GLU A 231 4.46 -12.49 16.35
CA GLU A 231 3.46 -12.60 15.29
C GLU A 231 2.09 -13.07 15.83
N GLU A 232 2.10 -14.07 16.71
CA GLU A 232 0.87 -14.61 17.32
C GLU A 232 0.16 -13.56 18.18
N TYR A 233 0.93 -12.84 18.99
CA TYR A 233 0.39 -11.82 19.88
C TYR A 233 -0.26 -10.67 19.09
N VAL A 234 0.37 -10.20 17.99
CA VAL A 234 -0.20 -9.09 17.22
C VAL A 234 -1.50 -9.51 16.52
N VAL A 235 -1.57 -10.71 15.96
CA VAL A 235 -2.78 -11.25 15.32
C VAL A 235 -3.90 -11.41 16.35
N THR A 236 -3.60 -12.01 17.50
CA THR A 236 -4.57 -12.22 18.57
C THR A 236 -5.07 -10.90 19.15
N THR A 237 -4.18 -9.92 19.31
CA THR A 237 -4.53 -8.57 19.78
C THR A 237 -5.48 -7.86 18.83
N LEU A 238 -5.20 -7.88 17.52
CA LEU A 238 -6.08 -7.29 16.52
C LEU A 238 -7.47 -7.97 16.52
N LYS A 239 -7.48 -9.31 16.48
CA LYS A 239 -8.71 -10.12 16.51
C LYS A 239 -9.56 -9.84 17.74
N ASN A 240 -8.94 -9.79 18.92
CA ASN A 240 -9.65 -9.55 20.17
C ASN A 240 -10.18 -8.11 20.26
N SER A 241 -9.41 -7.13 19.80
CA SER A 241 -9.84 -5.73 19.74
C SER A 241 -11.09 -5.55 18.87
N ILE A 242 -11.08 -6.13 17.65
CA ILE A 242 -12.22 -6.10 16.73
C ILE A 242 -13.46 -6.75 17.37
N LYS A 243 -13.32 -7.99 17.86
CA LYS A 243 -14.43 -8.72 18.50
C LYS A 243 -15.01 -7.97 19.70
N TYR A 244 -14.15 -7.38 20.53
CA TYR A 244 -14.58 -6.60 21.68
C TYR A 244 -15.43 -5.41 21.24
N TYR A 245 -14.98 -4.66 20.24
CA TYR A 245 -15.65 -3.48 19.74
C TYR A 245 -17.00 -3.78 19.08
N GLU A 246 -17.06 -4.78 18.21
CA GLU A 246 -18.30 -5.23 17.57
C GLU A 246 -19.36 -5.67 18.60
N ARG A 247 -18.93 -6.39 19.65
CA ARG A 247 -19.79 -6.76 20.77
C ARG A 247 -20.35 -5.53 21.48
N VAL A 248 -19.55 -4.48 21.71
CA VAL A 248 -20.02 -3.23 22.32
C VAL A 248 -20.98 -2.48 21.38
N LEU A 249 -20.66 -2.33 20.10
CA LEU A 249 -21.53 -1.69 19.11
C LEU A 249 -22.90 -2.37 19.00
N SER A 250 -22.95 -3.70 19.01
CA SER A 250 -24.21 -4.45 18.96
C SER A 250 -25.11 -4.16 20.18
N LYS A 251 -24.53 -4.02 21.38
CA LYS A 251 -25.25 -3.65 22.60
C LYS A 251 -25.80 -2.22 22.54
N ILE A 252 -25.01 -1.28 22.01
CA ILE A 252 -25.44 0.13 21.84
C ILE A 252 -26.63 0.19 20.87
N LYS A 253 -26.52 -0.44 19.68
CA LYS A 253 -27.61 -0.48 18.69
C LYS A 253 -28.89 -1.11 19.24
N LYS A 254 -28.79 -2.18 20.05
CA LYS A 254 -29.94 -2.80 20.71
C LYS A 254 -30.62 -1.88 21.72
N ARG A 255 -29.85 -1.05 22.43
CA ARG A 255 -30.39 -0.05 23.38
C ARG A 255 -31.07 1.12 22.65
N SER A 256 -30.47 1.64 21.58
CA SER A 256 -31.05 2.75 20.80
C SER A 256 -32.34 2.38 20.05
N LYS A 257 -32.62 1.08 19.81
CA LYS A 257 -33.89 0.62 19.23
C LYS A 257 -35.00 0.41 20.25
N ARG A 258 -34.70 0.50 21.55
CA ARG A 258 -35.66 0.33 22.66
C ARG A 258 -36.14 1.65 23.26
N VAL A 259 -35.60 2.77 22.76
CA VAL A 259 -36.01 4.15 23.07
C VAL A 259 -36.67 4.69 21.81
#